data_AF-R9I6V8-F1
#
_entry.id   AF-R9I6V8-F1
#
_cell.length_a   1.000
_cell.length_b   1.000
_cell.length_c   1.000
_cell.angle_alpha   90.00
_cell.angle_beta   90.00
_cell.angle_gamma   90.00
#
_symmetry.space_group_name_H-M   'P 1'
#
loop_
_entity.id
_entity.type
_entity.pdbx_description
1 polymer ?
#
loop_
_entity_poly.entity_id
_entity_poly.type
_entity_poly.pdbx_seq_one_letter_code
_entity_poly.pdbx_strand_id
1 'polypeptide(L)' 'MGKSIRNTPILTGKDADMFLETLSLHSSREEREKERKRINASVAELTRLVAEMKK' A
#
# COMPACT_ATOMS: atom_id res chain seq x y z
N MET A 1 5.20 -1.55 24.30
CA MET A 1 5.42 -0.21 23.70
C MET A 1 6.85 -0.16 23.18
N GLY A 2 7.04 0.09 21.88
CA GLY A 2 8.37 0.12 21.26
C GLY A 2 9.23 1.25 21.86
N LYS A 3 10.51 0.98 22.09
CA LYS A 3 11.46 2.00 22.56
C LYS A 3 11.54 3.12 21.52
N SER A 4 11.39 4.37 21.94
CA SER A 4 11.61 5.55 21.10
C SER A 4 13.03 5.49 20.50
N ILE A 5 13.14 5.67 19.18
CA ILE A 5 14.42 5.76 18.49
C ILE A 5 15.01 7.14 18.84
N ARG A 6 16.24 7.18 19.36
CA ARG A 6 16.92 8.45 19.68
C ARG A 6 16.96 9.29 18.39
N ASN A 7 16.46 10.53 18.48
CA ASN A 7 16.41 11.53 17.40
C ASN A 7 15.27 11.41 16.39
N THR A 8 14.21 10.63 16.63
CA THR A 8 13.00 10.79 15.82
C THR A 8 12.33 12.12 16.17
N PRO A 9 12.15 13.05 15.21
CA PRO A 9 11.38 14.27 15.45
C PRO A 9 9.96 13.85 15.83
N ILE A 10 9.50 14.28 17.02
CA ILE A 10 8.10 14.11 17.37
C ILE A 10 7.35 15.17 16.57
N LEU A 11 6.67 14.73 15.51
CA LEU A 11 5.72 15.60 14.80
C LEU A 11 4.58 15.92 15.77
N THR A 12 4.41 17.20 16.10
CA THR A 12 3.34 17.68 16.99
C THR A 12 2.64 18.89 16.41
N GLY A 13 1.35 19.06 16.71
CA GLY A 13 0.57 20.19 16.23
C GLY A 13 0.29 20.11 14.73
N LYS A 14 0.22 21.27 14.07
CA LYS A 14 -0.23 21.40 12.68
C LYS A 14 0.51 20.49 11.69
N ASP A 15 1.80 20.27 11.88
CA ASP A 15 2.61 19.41 11.01
C ASP A 15 2.27 17.93 11.19
N ALA A 16 1.88 17.50 12.39
CA ALA A 16 1.39 16.15 12.65
C ALA A 16 0.03 15.93 12.00
N ASP A 17 -0.87 16.92 12.10
CA ASP A 17 -2.20 16.86 11.51
C ASP A 17 -2.12 16.78 9.98
N MET A 18 -1.27 17.60 9.36
CA MET A 18 -1.01 17.58 7.92
C MET A 18 -0.42 16.25 7.46
N PHE A 19 0.52 15.67 8.21
CA PHE A 19 1.07 14.34 7.93
C PHE A 19 0.01 13.24 8.06
N LEU A 20 -0.87 13.33 9.07
CA LEU A 20 -1.96 12.38 9.25
C LEU A 20 -2.98 12.48 8.12
N GLU A 21 -3.34 13.67 7.67
CA GLU A 21 -4.22 13.88 6.52
C GLU A 21 -3.65 13.26 5.24
N THR A 22 -2.33 13.40 5.02
CA THR A 22 -1.68 12.79 3.85
C THR A 22 -1.61 11.27 3.93
N LEU A 23 -1.34 10.70 5.11
CA LEU A 23 -1.29 9.26 5.33
C LEU A 23 -2.68 8.59 5.34
N SER A 24 -3.72 9.33 5.75
CA SER A 24 -5.10 8.84 5.85
C SER A 24 -5.88 8.94 4.54
N LEU A 25 -5.26 9.43 3.47
CA LEU A 25 -5.77 9.29 2.10
C LEU A 25 -5.71 7.83 1.65
N HIS A 26 -6.63 7.03 2.18
CA HIS A 26 -6.90 5.70 1.67
C HIS A 26 -7.66 5.82 0.36
N SER A 27 -7.23 5.08 -0.66
CA SER A 27 -8.01 4.91 -1.88
C SER A 27 -9.43 4.47 -1.55
N SER A 28 -10.39 4.97 -2.31
CA SER A 28 -11.80 4.65 -2.10
C SER A 28 -12.02 3.13 -2.16
N ARG A 29 -13.13 2.65 -1.61
CA ARG A 29 -13.46 1.21 -1.71
C ARG A 29 -13.49 0.75 -3.17
N GLU A 30 -14.05 1.56 -4.06
CA GLU A 30 -14.15 1.26 -5.49
C GLU A 30 -12.76 1.19 -6.14
N GLU A 31 -11.88 2.15 -5.86
CA GLU A 31 -10.50 2.14 -6.36
C GLU A 31 -9.73 0.91 -5.88
N ARG A 32 -9.89 0.53 -4.60
CA ARG A 32 -9.29 -0.68 -4.06
C ARG A 32 -9.82 -1.95 -4.72
N GLU A 33 -11.12 -2.02 -5.01
CA GLU A 33 -11.71 -3.16 -5.72
C GLU A 33 -11.24 -3.24 -7.17
N LYS A 34 -11.14 -2.11 -7.88
CA LYS A 34 -10.58 -2.01 -9.23
C LYS A 34 -9.13 -2.48 -9.27
N GLU A 35 -8.32 -2.03 -8.32
CA GLU A 35 -6.91 -2.41 -8.23
C GLU A 35 -6.74 -3.90 -7.92
N ARG A 36 -7.56 -4.46 -7.01
CA ARG A 36 -7.56 -5.91 -6.74
C ARG A 36 -7.89 -6.73 -7.99
N LYS A 37 -8.86 -6.31 -8.80
CA LYS A 37 -9.18 -6.97 -10.07
C LYS A 37 -8.00 -6.95 -11.03
N ARG A 38 -7.32 -5.80 -11.15
CA ARG A 38 -6.11 -5.64 -11.99
C ARG A 38 -4.99 -6.58 -11.55
N ILE A 39 -4.68 -6.62 -10.26
CA ILE A 39 -3.65 -7.49 -9.69
C ILE A 39 -3.97 -8.96 -9.97
N ASN A 40 -5.21 -9.39 -9.72
CA ASN A 40 -5.61 -10.77 -9.96
C ASN A 40 -5.48 -11.18 -11.43
N ALA A 41 -5.82 -10.28 -12.36
CA ALA A 41 -5.62 -10.53 -13.79
C ALA A 41 -4.14 -10.71 -14.13
N SER A 42 -3.26 -9.84 -13.62
CA SER A 42 -1.81 -9.95 -13.84
C SER A 42 -1.22 -11.23 -13.23
N VAL A 43 -1.69 -11.65 -12.05
CA VAL A 43 -1.26 -12.92 -11.43
C VAL A 43 -1.68 -14.13 -12.26
N ALA A 44 -2.90 -14.12 -12.79
CA ALA A 44 -3.40 -15.20 -13.65
C ALA A 44 -2.57 -15.31 -14.94
N GLU A 45 -2.27 -14.18 -15.57
CA GLU A 45 -1.42 -14.12 -16.75
C GLU A 45 0.00 -14.65 -16.47
N LEU A 46 0.63 -14.18 -15.39
CA LEU A 46 1.95 -14.66 -14.99
C LEU A 46 1.96 -16.17 -14.74
N THR A 47 0.93 -16.68 -14.05
CA THR A 47 0.80 -18.12 -13.77
C THR A 47 0.72 -18.93 -15.06
N ARG A 48 -0.03 -18.45 -16.07
CA ARG A 48 -0.09 -19.07 -17.39
C ARG A 48 1.28 -19.10 -18.07
N LEU A 49 1.98 -17.97 -18.10
CA LEU A 49 3.31 -17.88 -18.72
C LEU A 49 4.33 -18.83 -18.06
N VAL A 50 4.33 -18.90 -16.72
CA VAL A 50 5.19 -19.83 -15.99
C VAL A 50 4.85 -21.29 -16.32
N ALA A 51 3.57 -21.63 -16.46
CA ALA A 51 3.15 -22.98 -16.85
C ALA A 51 3.59 -23.34 -18.28
N GLU A 52 3.58 -22.37 -19.20
CA GLU A 52 4.05 -22.55 -20.59
C GLU A 52 5.58 -22.72 -20.65
N MET A 53 6.34 -22.00 -19.83
CA MET A 53 7.81 -22.13 -19.77
C MET A 53 8.30 -23.44 -19.14
N LYS A 54 7.47 -24.12 -18.35
CA LYS A 54 7.82 -25.40 -17.69
C LYS A 54 7.48 -26.64 -18.54
N LYS A 55 6.84 -26.45 -19.70
CA LYS A 55 6.61 -27.51 -20.70
C LYS A 55 7.81 -27.60 -21.64
#